data_AF-A0A7X6PGJ9-F1
#
_entry.id   AF-A0A7X6PGJ9-F1
#
_cell.length_a   1.000
_cell.length_b   1.000
_cell.length_c   1.000
_cell.angle_alpha   90.00
_cell.angle_beta   90.00
_cell.angle_gamma   90.00
#
_symmetry.space_group_name_H-M   'P 1'
#
loop_
_entity.id
_entity.type
_entity.pdbx_description
1 polymer ?
#
loop_
_entity_poly.entity_id
_entity_poly.type
_entity_poly.pdbx_seq_one_letter_code
_entity_poly.pdbx_strand_id
1 'polypeptide(L)'
;MTRGSTSYYVIHWIRLYFGAHLLFSGVRYALTGYVPMIPGIGGEWVQANADIYLYQFVKYLEILTGAMLLFNRLPLLALILEFPASVNIFWLNTFIVATPRQLFTGPQELFLNGILLLAYSGWMFAAVKPKLEPLWIWNGRKAYTSELDRGYVDK
;
A
#
# COMPACT_ATOMS: atom_id res chain seq x y z
N MET A 1 17.48 4.32 -5.24
CA MET A 1 17.16 4.96 -6.53
C MET A 1 17.81 6.34 -6.57
N THR A 2 18.55 6.67 -7.63
CA THR A 2 19.21 7.98 -7.80
C THR A 2 18.25 8.98 -8.43
N ARG A 3 18.28 10.23 -7.96
CA ARG A 3 17.49 11.33 -8.50
C ARG A 3 17.92 11.59 -9.96
N GLY A 4 16.96 11.72 -10.87
CA GLY A 4 17.22 11.94 -12.31
C GLY A 4 17.33 10.66 -13.16
N SER A 5 17.26 9.47 -12.58
CA SER A 5 17.16 8.22 -13.35
C SER A 5 15.76 8.00 -13.93
N THR A 6 15.64 7.26 -15.03
CA THR A 6 14.33 6.91 -15.61
C THR A 6 13.45 6.17 -14.61
N SER A 7 14.01 5.22 -13.86
CA SER A 7 13.29 4.49 -12.81
C SER A 7 12.77 5.40 -11.71
N TYR A 8 13.50 6.47 -11.35
CA TYR A 8 13.02 7.51 -10.45
C TYR A 8 11.70 8.12 -10.93
N TYR A 9 11.65 8.57 -12.18
CA TYR A 9 10.44 9.18 -12.73
C TYR A 9 9.28 8.18 -12.88
N VAL A 10 9.58 6.95 -13.30
CA VAL A 10 8.57 5.89 -13.44
C VAL A 10 7.89 5.60 -12.10
N ILE A 11 8.65 5.37 -11.03
CA ILE A 11 8.08 5.09 -9.71
C ILE A 11 7.29 6.29 -9.16
N HIS A 12 7.77 7.52 -9.37
CA HIS A 12 7.03 8.71 -8.94
C HIS A 12 5.72 8.86 -9.71
N TRP A 13 5.72 8.57 -11.01
CA TRP A 13 4.51 8.57 -11.82
C TRP A 13 3.53 7.50 -11.35
N ILE A 14 4.00 6.26 -11.13
CA ILE A 14 3.17 5.16 -10.61
C ILE A 14 2.56 5.53 -9.26
N ARG A 15 3.34 6.16 -8.37
CA ARG A 15 2.85 6.62 -7.07
C ARG A 15 1.77 7.68 -7.22
N LEU A 16 1.97 8.67 -8.10
CA LEU A 16 0.99 9.72 -8.33
C LEU A 16 -0.29 9.15 -8.95
N TYR A 17 -0.16 8.26 -9.93
CA TYR A 17 -1.27 7.56 -10.54
C TYR A 17 -2.07 6.75 -9.52
N PHE A 18 -1.39 5.90 -8.73
CA PHE A 18 -2.04 5.05 -7.74
C PHE A 18 -2.67 5.88 -6.61
N GLY A 19 -1.96 6.90 -6.10
CA GLY A 19 -2.49 7.81 -5.09
C GLY A 19 -3.72 8.60 -5.57
N ALA A 20 -3.72 9.07 -6.83
CA ALA A 20 -4.87 9.73 -7.44
C ALA A 20 -6.05 8.75 -7.64
N HIS A 21 -5.77 7.51 -8.04
CA HIS A 21 -6.78 6.45 -8.19
C HIS A 21 -7.49 6.15 -6.86
N LEU A 22 -6.74 5.97 -5.77
CA LEU A 22 -7.31 5.75 -4.43
C LEU A 22 -8.15 6.95 -3.98
N LEU A 23 -7.62 8.16 -4.14
CA LEU A 23 -8.37 9.37 -3.80
C LEU A 23 -9.64 9.52 -4.62
N PHE A 24 -9.59 9.27 -5.92
CA PHE A 24 -10.78 9.33 -6.77
C PHE A 24 -11.83 8.33 -6.32
N SER A 25 -11.43 7.09 -6.03
CA SER A 25 -12.32 6.04 -5.53
C SER A 25 -12.96 6.42 -4.20
N GLY A 26 -12.16 6.82 -3.20
CA GLY A 26 -12.64 7.17 -1.87
C GLY A 26 -13.48 8.45 -1.85
N VAL A 27 -13.03 9.52 -2.52
CA VAL A 27 -13.76 10.79 -2.59
C VAL A 27 -15.09 10.63 -3.33
N ARG A 28 -15.10 9.87 -4.43
CA ARG A 28 -16.35 9.57 -5.14
C ARG A 28 -17.33 8.87 -4.21
N TYR A 29 -16.89 7.89 -3.43
CA TYR A 29 -17.74 7.25 -2.43
C TYR A 29 -18.24 8.25 -1.38
N ALA A 30 -17.36 9.06 -0.79
CA ALA A 30 -17.73 10.03 0.24
C ALA A 30 -18.75 11.09 -0.23
N LEU A 31 -18.67 11.50 -1.49
CA LEU A 31 -19.57 12.51 -2.06
C LEU A 31 -20.88 11.95 -2.59
N THR A 32 -20.89 10.73 -3.14
CA THR A 32 -22.03 10.20 -3.91
C THR A 32 -22.62 8.91 -3.34
N GLY A 33 -21.96 8.30 -2.35
CA GLY A 33 -22.30 6.96 -1.88
C GLY A 33 -22.13 5.87 -2.95
N TYR A 34 -21.44 6.17 -4.06
CA TYR A 34 -21.37 5.25 -5.20
C TYR A 34 -20.65 3.95 -4.83
N VAL A 35 -21.38 2.85 -4.90
CA VAL A 35 -20.85 1.48 -4.84
C VAL A 35 -20.95 0.87 -6.24
N PRO A 36 -19.86 0.36 -6.83
CA PRO A 36 -19.92 -0.27 -8.13
C PRO A 36 -20.79 -1.53 -8.06
N MET A 37 -21.72 -1.68 -9.00
CA MET A 37 -22.49 -2.91 -9.16
C MET A 37 -21.55 -4.04 -9.60
N ILE A 38 -21.46 -5.07 -8.77
CA ILE A 38 -20.67 -6.28 -9.02
C ILE A 38 -21.65 -7.45 -9.10
N PRO A 39 -21.64 -8.25 -10.17
CA PRO A 39 -22.56 -9.37 -10.32
C PRO A 39 -22.23 -10.52 -9.36
N GLY A 40 -23.26 -11.28 -8.98
CA GLY A 40 -23.15 -12.52 -8.22
C GLY A 40 -22.56 -12.36 -6.82
N ILE A 41 -21.84 -13.38 -6.37
CA ILE A 41 -21.25 -13.48 -5.02
C ILE A 41 -20.35 -12.28 -4.68
N GLY A 42 -19.67 -11.70 -5.68
CA GLY A 42 -18.84 -10.51 -5.46
C GLY A 42 -19.65 -9.28 -5.03
N GLY A 43 -20.88 -9.13 -5.53
CA GLY A 43 -21.81 -8.07 -5.11
C GLY A 43 -22.35 -8.31 -3.70
N GLU A 44 -22.77 -9.54 -3.40
CA GLU A 44 -23.23 -9.93 -2.06
C GLU A 44 -22.15 -9.73 -1.01
N TRP A 45 -20.90 -10.08 -1.33
CA TRP A 45 -19.74 -9.82 -0.47
C TRP A 45 -19.57 -8.32 -0.19
N VAL A 46 -19.59 -7.48 -1.24
CA VAL A 46 -19.45 -6.03 -1.06
C VAL A 46 -20.61 -5.45 -0.25
N GLN A 47 -21.84 -5.94 -0.45
CA GLN A 47 -23.00 -5.53 0.33
C GLN A 47 -22.84 -5.92 1.81
N ALA A 48 -22.47 -7.17 2.10
CA ALA A 48 -22.23 -7.63 3.47
C ALA A 48 -21.13 -6.81 4.18
N ASN A 49 -20.08 -6.42 3.45
CA ASN A 49 -19.05 -5.52 3.98
C ASN A 49 -19.56 -4.10 4.24
N ALA A 50 -20.50 -3.61 3.42
CA ALA A 50 -21.13 -2.31 3.62
C ALA A 50 -22.06 -2.30 4.84
N ASP A 51 -22.76 -3.42 5.09
CA ASP A 51 -23.69 -3.57 6.23
C ASP A 51 -22.95 -3.56 7.58
N ILE A 52 -21.70 -4.03 7.62
CA ILE A 52 -20.83 -3.99 8.81
C ILE A 52 -19.90 -2.76 8.86
N TYR A 53 -20.12 -1.76 7.99
CA TYR A 53 -19.31 -0.55 7.87
C TYR A 53 -17.85 -0.73 7.43
N LEU A 54 -17.44 -1.95 7.04
CA LEU A 54 -16.08 -2.24 6.62
C LEU A 54 -15.77 -1.60 5.24
N TYR A 55 -16.75 -1.57 4.33
CA TYR A 55 -16.60 -0.90 3.04
C TYR A 55 -16.33 0.61 3.20
N GLN A 56 -17.12 1.27 4.06
CA GLN A 56 -17.02 2.68 4.43
C GLN A 56 -15.62 2.96 4.98
N PHE A 57 -15.17 2.13 5.93
CA PHE A 57 -13.85 2.23 6.54
C PHE A 57 -12.75 2.17 5.49
N VAL A 58 -12.79 1.20 4.56
CA VAL A 58 -11.82 1.08 3.47
C VAL A 58 -11.84 2.32 2.58
N LYS A 59 -13.01 2.87 2.24
CA LYS A 59 -13.08 4.08 1.41
C LYS A 59 -12.51 5.32 2.07
N TYR A 60 -12.68 5.49 3.38
CA TYR A 60 -12.01 6.57 4.10
C TYR A 60 -10.49 6.33 4.21
N LEU A 61 -10.08 5.06 4.35
CA LEU A 61 -8.68 4.68 4.32
C LEU A 61 -8.06 4.99 2.95
N GLU A 62 -8.74 4.71 1.84
CA GLU A 62 -8.29 5.06 0.47
C GLU A 62 -8.07 6.58 0.29
N ILE A 63 -8.92 7.43 0.91
CA ILE A 63 -8.72 8.89 0.91
C ILE A 63 -7.43 9.24 1.64
N LEU A 64 -7.23 8.67 2.84
CA LEU A 64 -6.06 8.94 3.67
C LEU A 64 -4.78 8.45 3.00
N THR A 65 -4.75 7.20 2.53
CA THR A 65 -3.60 6.57 1.87
C THR A 65 -3.31 7.24 0.53
N GLY A 66 -4.34 7.58 -0.25
CA GLY A 66 -4.18 8.33 -1.49
C GLY A 66 -3.60 9.71 -1.28
N ALA A 67 -4.03 10.45 -0.24
CA ALA A 67 -3.43 11.74 0.13
C ALA A 67 -1.97 11.58 0.57
N MET A 68 -1.66 10.59 1.40
CA MET A 68 -0.30 10.26 1.81
C MET A 68 0.61 9.99 0.59
N LEU A 69 0.14 9.25 -0.41
CA LEU A 69 0.88 8.97 -1.64
C LEU A 69 1.05 10.22 -2.51
N LEU A 70 0.01 11.02 -2.72
CA LEU A 70 0.10 12.25 -3.53
C LEU A 70 1.05 13.27 -2.92
N PHE A 71 0.91 13.56 -1.62
CA PHE A 71 1.73 14.55 -0.93
C PHE A 71 3.11 14.01 -0.50
N ASN A 72 3.42 12.76 -0.84
CA ASN A 72 4.65 12.09 -0.42
C ASN A 72 4.86 12.10 1.10
N ARG A 73 3.78 11.95 1.87
CA ARG A 73 3.80 11.91 3.33
C ARG A 73 3.56 10.48 3.77
N LEU A 74 4.59 9.83 4.34
CA LEU A 74 4.54 8.44 4.81
C LEU A 74 4.08 7.43 3.71
N PRO A 75 4.66 7.45 2.50
CA PRO A 75 4.20 6.61 1.39
C PRO A 75 4.26 5.11 1.71
N LEU A 76 5.25 4.67 2.47
CA LEU A 76 5.37 3.27 2.88
C LEU A 76 4.22 2.83 3.80
N LEU A 77 3.81 3.66 4.76
CA LEU A 77 2.68 3.37 5.63
C LEU A 77 1.39 3.29 4.82
N ALA A 78 1.19 4.23 3.89
CA ALA A 78 0.02 4.22 3.01
C ALA A 78 -0.09 2.91 2.22
N LEU A 79 1.03 2.43 1.65
CA LEU A 79 1.07 1.18 0.89
C LEU A 79 0.76 -0.04 1.76
N ILE A 80 1.30 -0.09 2.98
CA ILE A 80 1.03 -1.17 3.94
C ILE A 80 -0.44 -1.19 4.34
N LEU A 81 -1.03 -0.04 4.62
CA LEU A 81 -2.45 0.07 5.00
C LEU A 81 -3.38 -0.30 3.85
N GLU A 82 -3.00 0.03 2.62
CA GLU A 82 -3.76 -0.30 1.41
C GLU A 82 -3.59 -1.76 0.96
N PHE A 83 -2.53 -2.43 1.41
CA PHE A 83 -2.19 -3.77 0.92
C PHE A 83 -3.31 -4.81 1.15
N PRO A 84 -3.95 -4.92 2.34
CA PRO A 84 -5.06 -5.84 2.55
C PRO A 84 -6.25 -5.59 1.62
N ALA A 85 -6.56 -4.32 1.34
CA ALA A 85 -7.62 -3.95 0.39
C ALA A 85 -7.27 -4.39 -1.03
N SER A 86 -6.03 -4.14 -1.48
CA SER A 86 -5.56 -4.55 -2.81
C SER A 86 -5.57 -6.07 -3.01
N VAL A 87 -5.23 -6.86 -1.97
CA VAL A 87 -5.34 -8.33 -2.00
C VAL A 87 -6.79 -8.80 -2.11
N ASN A 88 -7.70 -8.18 -1.35
CA ASN A 88 -9.13 -8.50 -1.41
C ASN A 88 -9.71 -8.19 -2.80
N ILE A 89 -9.40 -7.01 -3.33
CA ILE A 89 -9.81 -6.58 -4.67
C ILE A 89 -9.25 -7.52 -5.74
N PHE A 90 -7.96 -7.90 -5.66
CA PHE A 90 -7.37 -8.87 -6.55
C PHE A 90 -8.09 -10.22 -6.51
N TRP A 91 -8.31 -10.76 -5.31
CA TRP A 91 -8.95 -12.06 -5.14
C TRP A 91 -10.38 -12.06 -5.71
N LEU A 92 -11.18 -11.08 -5.29
CA LEU A 92 -12.58 -10.97 -5.68
C LEU A 92 -12.74 -10.72 -7.18
N ASN A 93 -11.95 -9.80 -7.74
CA ASN A 93 -12.07 -9.45 -9.15
C ASN A 93 -11.51 -10.54 -10.09
N THR A 94 -10.43 -11.22 -9.69
CA THR A 94 -9.73 -12.18 -10.56
C THR A 94 -10.35 -13.57 -10.50
N PHE A 95 -10.65 -14.08 -9.30
CA PHE A 95 -11.08 -15.47 -9.13
C PHE A 95 -12.58 -15.64 -8.93
N ILE A 96 -13.28 -14.64 -8.38
CA ILE A 96 -14.71 -14.77 -8.05
C ILE A 96 -15.58 -14.16 -9.16
N VAL A 97 -15.34 -12.90 -9.52
CA VAL A 97 -16.20 -12.16 -10.45
C VAL A 97 -15.79 -12.41 -11.90
N ALA A 98 -14.49 -12.33 -12.21
CA ALA A 98 -13.90 -12.64 -13.51
C ALA A 98 -14.54 -11.93 -14.73
N THR A 99 -15.23 -10.79 -14.54
CA THR A 99 -15.74 -9.99 -15.66
C THR A 99 -14.61 -9.13 -16.27
N PRO A 100 -14.67 -8.76 -17.57
CA PRO A 100 -13.53 -8.17 -18.27
C PRO A 100 -12.90 -6.94 -17.59
N ARG A 101 -13.72 -6.03 -17.06
CA ARG A 101 -13.22 -4.85 -16.33
C ARG A 101 -12.51 -5.25 -15.04
N GLN A 102 -13.05 -6.21 -14.31
CA GLN A 102 -12.58 -6.69 -13.01
C GLN A 102 -11.27 -7.48 -13.17
N LEU A 103 -11.17 -8.30 -14.21
CA LEU A 103 -9.93 -9.00 -14.58
C LEU A 103 -8.76 -8.06 -14.86
N PHE A 104 -9.04 -6.81 -15.24
CA PHE A 104 -8.00 -5.80 -15.38
C PHE A 104 -7.72 -5.09 -14.04
N THR A 105 -8.75 -4.63 -13.35
CA THR A 105 -8.58 -3.81 -12.13
C THR A 105 -8.00 -4.59 -10.95
N GLY A 106 -8.35 -5.87 -10.78
CA GLY A 106 -7.83 -6.70 -9.69
C GLY A 106 -6.30 -6.86 -9.72
N PRO A 107 -5.73 -7.44 -10.79
CA PRO A 107 -4.29 -7.58 -10.93
C PRO A 107 -3.57 -6.25 -10.97
N GLN A 108 -4.16 -5.22 -11.60
CA GLN A 108 -3.56 -3.89 -11.66
C GLN A 108 -3.35 -3.29 -10.26
N GLU A 109 -4.34 -3.33 -9.37
CA GLU A 109 -4.21 -2.73 -8.05
C GLU A 109 -3.15 -3.42 -7.18
N LEU A 110 -3.16 -4.75 -7.14
CA LEU A 110 -2.15 -5.50 -6.39
C LEU A 110 -0.75 -5.30 -6.97
N PHE A 111 -0.63 -5.21 -8.30
CA PHE A 111 0.64 -4.97 -8.98
C PHE A 111 1.19 -3.57 -8.66
N LEU A 112 0.37 -2.52 -8.74
CA LEU A 112 0.79 -1.15 -8.44
C LEU A 112 1.17 -1.00 -6.96
N ASN A 113 0.37 -1.54 -6.04
CA ASN A 113 0.70 -1.53 -4.62
C ASN A 113 2.01 -2.29 -4.37
N GLY A 114 2.15 -3.50 -4.91
CA GLY A 114 3.33 -4.35 -4.74
C GLY A 114 4.63 -3.72 -5.25
N ILE A 115 4.65 -3.16 -6.46
CA ILE A 115 5.83 -2.50 -7.01
C ILE A 115 6.21 -1.27 -6.17
N LEU A 116 5.22 -0.47 -5.76
CA LEU A 116 5.49 0.68 -4.92
C LEU A 116 6.02 0.24 -3.55
N LEU A 117 5.46 -0.81 -2.96
CA LEU A 117 5.89 -1.33 -1.68
C LEU A 117 7.35 -1.80 -1.76
N LEU A 118 7.74 -2.48 -2.85
CA LEU A 118 9.14 -2.84 -3.11
C LEU A 118 10.05 -1.62 -3.35
N ALA A 119 9.57 -0.62 -4.08
CA ALA A 119 10.35 0.58 -4.37
C ALA A 119 10.60 1.45 -3.12
N TYR A 120 9.63 1.49 -2.19
CA TYR A 120 9.72 2.26 -0.95
C TYR A 120 10.27 1.44 0.24
N SER A 121 10.28 0.10 0.18
CA SER A 121 10.82 -0.78 1.23
C SER A 121 12.35 -0.78 1.32
N GLY A 122 13.06 -0.16 0.37
CA GLY A 122 14.51 0.02 0.46
C GLY A 122 14.95 0.71 1.76
N TRP A 123 14.10 1.57 2.34
CA TRP A 123 14.32 2.16 3.68
C TRP A 123 14.15 1.15 4.83
N MET A 124 13.26 0.17 4.67
CA MET A 124 13.05 -0.92 5.62
C MET A 124 14.13 -2.01 5.54
N PHE A 125 14.89 -2.10 4.45
CA PHE A 125 16.00 -3.08 4.35
C PHE A 125 16.99 -2.95 5.52
N ALA A 126 17.22 -1.73 6.01
CA ALA A 126 18.04 -1.50 7.20
C ALA A 126 17.39 -2.02 8.50
N ALA A 127 16.06 -2.04 8.59
CA ALA A 127 15.30 -2.54 9.73
C ALA A 127 15.13 -4.06 9.74
N VAL A 128 15.15 -4.70 8.56
CA VAL A 128 14.98 -6.17 8.40
C VAL A 128 16.31 -6.91 8.35
N LYS A 129 17.46 -6.24 8.49
CA LYS A 129 18.75 -6.92 8.65
C LYS A 129 18.63 -7.90 9.83
N PRO A 130 18.74 -9.22 9.60
CA PRO A 130 18.67 -10.19 10.69
C PRO A 130 19.88 -9.95 11.59
N LYS A 131 19.65 -9.26 12.71
CA LYS A 131 20.65 -9.13 13.77
C LYS A 131 20.53 -10.39 14.61
N LEU A 132 21.61 -11.15 14.68
CA LEU A 132 21.71 -12.40 15.48
C LEU A 132 21.62 -12.14 16.99
N GLU A 133 21.69 -10.87 17.41
CA GLU A 133 21.56 -10.45 18.80
C GLU A 133 20.10 -10.11 19.13
N PRO A 134 19.43 -10.81 20.07
CA PRO A 134 18.09 -10.45 20.51
C PRO A 134 18.11 -9.08 21.18
N LEU A 135 17.57 -8.07 20.50
CA LEU A 135 17.38 -6.73 21.04
C LEU A 135 16.00 -6.65 21.70
N TRP A 136 16.00 -6.54 23.02
CA TRP A 136 14.80 -6.32 23.81
C TRP A 136 14.13 -4.98 23.43
N ILE A 137 12.78 -4.91 23.44
CA ILE A 137 11.99 -3.75 22.96
C ILE A 137 12.44 -2.43 23.62
N TRP A 138 12.84 -2.47 24.89
CA TRP A 138 13.30 -1.30 25.65
C TRP A 138 14.73 -0.84 25.32
N ASN A 139 15.51 -1.66 24.62
CA ASN A 139 16.90 -1.39 24.24
C ASN A 139 17.03 -0.84 22.81
N GLY A 140 15.96 -0.26 22.25
CA GLY A 140 15.92 0.23 20.86
C GLY A 140 17.05 1.21 20.51
N ARG A 141 17.63 1.93 21.49
CA ARG A 141 18.77 2.82 21.29
C ARG A 141 20.03 2.06 20.79
N LYS A 142 20.21 0.79 21.15
CA LYS A 142 21.30 -0.09 20.66
C LYS A 142 21.09 -0.57 19.22
N ALA A 143 19.88 -0.43 18.65
CA ALA A 143 19.61 -0.79 17.26
C ALA A 143 20.18 0.24 16.26
N TYR A 144 20.36 1.49 16.72
CA TYR A 144 20.81 2.63 15.91
C TYR A 144 22.27 3.05 16.16
N THR A 145 22.98 2.44 17.11
CA THR A 145 24.43 2.66 17.25
C THR A 145 25.14 2.13 16.02
N SER A 146 25.85 3.01 15.34
CA SER A 146 26.65 2.69 14.17
C SER A 146 27.86 1.82 14.57
N GLU A 147 28.43 1.06 13.63
CA GLU A 147 29.69 0.31 13.90
C GLU A 147 30.85 1.26 14.25
N LEU A 148 30.78 2.52 13.80
CA LEU A 148 31.66 3.61 14.18
C LEU A 148 31.57 3.94 15.68
N ASP A 149 30.38 3.89 16.28
CA ASP A 149 30.19 4.12 17.73
C ASP A 149 30.60 2.90 18.58
N ARG A 150 30.72 1.71 17.97
CA ARG A 150 31.17 0.49 18.66
C ARG A 150 32.69 0.37 18.75
N GLY A 151 33.43 1.36 18.25
CA GLY A 151 34.90 1.35 18.30
C GLY A 151 35.55 0.35 17.34
N TYR A 152 34.82 -0.15 16.34
CA TYR A 152 35.41 -0.93 15.24
C TYR A 152 35.93 0.02 14.16
N VAL A 153 36.91 0.85 14.53
CA VAL A 153 37.91 1.35 13.59
C VAL A 153 39.14 0.50 13.89
N ASP A 154 39.39 -0.48 13.01
CA ASP A 154 40.70 -1.08 12.67
C ASP A 154 40.56 -2.55 12.28
N LYS A 155 40.36 -2.80 10.97
CA LYS A 155 41.37 -3.35 10.04
C LYS A 155 40.79 -3.53 8.64
#